data_AF-A0A2V9FGL7-F1
#
_entry.id   AF-A0A2V9FGL7-F1
#
_cell.length_a   1.000
_cell.length_b   1.000
_cell.length_c   1.000
_cell.angle_alpha   90.00
_cell.angle_beta   90.00
_cell.angle_gamma   90.00
#
_symmetry.space_group_name_H-M   'P 1'
#
loop_
_entity.id
_entity.type
_entity.pdbx_description
1 polymer ?
#
loop_
_entity_poly.entity_id
_entity_poly.type
_entity_poly.pdbx_seq_one_letter_code
_entity_poly.pdbx_strand_id
1 'polypeptide(L)'
;MRYRVNVSPGGFGTSPAKDAGIPGVNLDPVYTSAMPAFTIHSPGASDFLFGYSLGVNQCNCPLTEQEHQYQFVNNWTKLSGKHTMKFGADVRYAYNLRIPSDSHRAGQLDFNNDVTQGPAGAGGAGLAGFLLGEVSHFERYVSNSTNAYETQPRLFFYGQDTIRLTPKLTINAGLRWEIYRPESAARTDGGGWVDLTTGEMRIAGETGVDLRGN
;
A
#
# COMPACT_ATOMS: atom_id res chain seq x y z
N MET A 1 -1.86 10.01 16.37
CA MET A 1 -2.12 8.55 16.27
C MET A 1 -0.98 7.90 15.49
N ARG A 2 -0.57 6.69 15.85
CA ARG A 2 0.45 5.90 15.13
C ARG A 2 -0.09 4.52 14.86
N TYR A 3 0.04 4.06 13.62
CA TYR A 3 -0.37 2.75 13.14
C TYR A 3 0.82 2.11 12.44
N ARG A 4 1.05 0.82 12.71
CA ARG A 4 2.15 0.04 12.15
C ARG A 4 1.68 -1.37 11.88
N VAL A 5 1.90 -1.84 10.66
CA VAL A 5 1.62 -3.21 10.25
C VAL A 5 2.92 -3.80 9.72
N ASN A 6 3.28 -4.94 10.27
CA ASN A 6 4.37 -5.76 9.74
C ASN A 6 3.85 -7.19 9.63
N VAL A 7 3.70 -7.68 8.41
CA VAL A 7 3.35 -9.06 8.12
C VAL A 7 4.50 -9.69 7.37
N SER A 8 5.02 -10.78 7.92
CA SER A 8 6.14 -11.52 7.35
C SER A 8 5.71 -12.97 7.08
N PRO A 9 6.24 -13.61 6.03
CA PRO A 9 6.00 -15.02 5.77
C PRO A 9 6.61 -15.89 6.87
N GLY A 10 6.10 -17.11 7.04
CA GLY A 10 6.76 -18.10 7.89
C GLY A 10 8.12 -18.48 7.34
N GLY A 11 9.15 -18.55 8.19
CA GLY A 11 10.53 -18.70 7.72
C GLY A 11 11.15 -17.41 7.16
N PHE A 12 10.60 -16.23 7.51
CA PHE A 12 11.28 -14.97 7.24
C PHE A 12 12.73 -15.00 7.76
N GLY A 13 13.68 -14.53 6.94
CA GLY A 13 15.11 -14.62 7.24
C GLY A 13 15.78 -15.93 6.81
N THR A 14 15.03 -16.95 6.40
CA THR A 14 15.59 -18.22 5.88
C THR A 14 15.47 -18.31 4.36
N SER A 15 16.17 -19.28 3.77
CA SER A 15 16.30 -19.44 2.32
C SER A 15 15.91 -20.84 1.82
N PRO A 16 14.71 -21.36 2.16
CA PRO A 16 14.37 -22.76 1.96
C PRO A 16 14.34 -23.18 0.48
N ALA A 17 13.98 -22.29 -0.46
CA ALA A 17 14.00 -22.62 -1.87
C ALA A 17 15.43 -22.67 -2.43
N LYS A 18 16.32 -21.78 -1.95
CA LYS A 18 17.76 -21.87 -2.26
C LYS A 18 18.36 -23.16 -1.68
N ASP A 19 17.99 -23.54 -0.47
CA ASP A 19 18.45 -24.77 0.18
C ASP A 19 17.95 -26.03 -0.56
N ALA A 20 16.76 -25.94 -1.17
CA ALA A 20 16.20 -26.95 -2.07
C ALA A 20 16.79 -26.94 -3.50
N GLY A 21 17.76 -26.06 -3.79
CA GLY A 21 18.45 -25.99 -5.08
C GLY A 21 17.69 -25.24 -6.17
N ILE A 22 16.65 -24.47 -5.83
CA ILE A 22 15.86 -23.68 -6.78
C ILE A 22 16.61 -22.37 -7.09
N PRO A 23 17.05 -22.16 -8.34
CA PRO A 23 17.82 -20.97 -8.70
C PRO A 23 16.95 -19.71 -8.82
N GLY A 24 17.53 -18.53 -8.66
CA GLY A 24 16.88 -17.24 -8.97
C GLY A 24 15.88 -16.71 -7.92
N VAL A 25 15.65 -17.47 -6.84
CA VAL A 25 14.81 -17.11 -5.69
C VAL A 25 15.63 -17.09 -4.39
N ASN A 26 15.10 -16.52 -3.30
CA ASN A 26 15.84 -16.31 -2.05
C ASN A 26 17.19 -15.60 -2.22
N LEU A 27 17.15 -14.43 -2.85
CA LEU A 27 18.34 -13.63 -3.19
C LEU A 27 18.88 -12.82 -2.00
N ASP A 28 18.05 -12.52 -1.02
CA ASP A 28 18.38 -11.74 0.16
C ASP A 28 17.54 -12.19 1.38
N PRO A 29 18.05 -11.99 2.62
CA PRO A 29 17.40 -12.49 3.82
C PRO A 29 16.19 -11.66 4.29
N VAL A 30 15.86 -10.54 3.64
CA VAL A 30 14.79 -9.64 4.07
C VAL A 30 13.64 -9.67 3.08
N TYR A 31 13.86 -9.21 1.86
CA TYR A 31 12.80 -9.00 0.88
C TYR A 31 12.43 -10.27 0.14
N THR A 32 13.41 -11.10 -0.23
CA THR A 32 13.17 -12.33 -0.99
C THR A 32 13.31 -13.60 -0.14
N SER A 33 13.30 -13.50 1.19
CA SER A 33 13.38 -14.64 2.11
C SER A 33 12.08 -15.45 2.21
N ALA A 34 12.15 -16.59 2.92
CA ALA A 34 11.06 -17.57 3.09
C ALA A 34 10.70 -18.36 1.81
N MET A 35 9.75 -19.28 1.94
CA MET A 35 9.35 -20.15 0.83
C MET A 35 8.50 -19.38 -0.19
N PRO A 36 8.90 -19.32 -1.48
CA PRO A 36 8.06 -18.85 -2.58
C PRO A 36 6.74 -19.62 -2.63
N ALA A 37 5.67 -19.03 -3.16
CA ALA A 37 4.44 -19.78 -3.37
C ALA A 37 4.59 -20.74 -4.56
N PHE A 38 4.07 -21.95 -4.41
CA PHE A 38 3.96 -22.95 -5.47
C PHE A 38 2.50 -23.34 -5.62
N THR A 39 1.98 -23.18 -6.83
CA THR A 39 0.66 -23.65 -7.25
C THR A 39 0.87 -24.76 -8.27
N ILE A 40 0.64 -26.01 -7.89
CA ILE A 40 0.81 -27.15 -8.78
C ILE A 40 -0.57 -27.70 -9.12
N HIS A 41 -0.99 -27.46 -10.37
CA HIS A 41 -2.31 -27.89 -10.81
C HIS A 41 -2.38 -29.40 -11.02
N SER A 42 -3.47 -30.01 -10.57
CA SER A 42 -3.70 -31.45 -10.72
C SER A 42 -5.02 -31.72 -11.44
N PRO A 43 -5.01 -32.25 -12.67
CA PRO A 43 -6.24 -32.61 -13.38
C PRO A 43 -7.07 -33.61 -12.57
N GLY A 44 -8.34 -33.29 -12.31
CA GLY A 44 -9.26 -34.19 -11.63
C GLY A 44 -9.03 -34.36 -10.12
N ALA A 45 -8.18 -33.53 -9.50
CA ALA A 45 -7.96 -33.50 -8.06
C ALA A 45 -7.80 -32.06 -7.56
N SER A 46 -7.61 -31.89 -6.25
CA SER A 46 -7.23 -30.59 -5.67
C SER A 46 -5.77 -30.25 -6.00
N ASP A 47 -5.50 -28.98 -6.21
CA ASP A 47 -4.15 -28.47 -6.47
C ASP A 47 -3.24 -28.65 -5.25
N PHE A 48 -1.95 -28.86 -5.50
CA PHE A 48 -0.95 -28.89 -4.44
C PHE A 48 -0.39 -27.49 -4.25
N LEU A 49 -0.66 -26.90 -3.07
CA LEU A 49 -0.30 -25.53 -2.74
C LEU A 49 0.67 -25.51 -1.55
N PHE A 50 1.80 -24.82 -1.67
CA PHE A 50 2.70 -24.59 -0.53
C PHE A 50 3.51 -23.29 -0.69
N GLY A 51 4.13 -22.84 0.41
CA GLY A 51 4.81 -21.54 0.47
C GLY A 51 3.89 -20.40 0.87
N TYR A 52 4.18 -19.18 0.44
CA TYR A 52 3.44 -17.99 0.89
C TYR A 52 3.10 -17.03 -0.25
N SER A 53 1.81 -16.76 -0.42
CA SER A 53 1.26 -15.69 -1.24
C SER A 53 -0.14 -15.31 -0.74
N LEU A 54 -0.80 -14.34 -1.36
CA LEU A 54 -2.19 -14.07 -1.05
C LEU A 54 -3.11 -15.27 -1.36
N GLY A 55 -2.80 -16.02 -2.42
CA GLY A 55 -3.52 -17.23 -2.83
C GLY A 55 -3.10 -18.51 -2.09
N VAL A 56 -1.90 -18.53 -1.49
CA VAL A 56 -1.34 -19.71 -0.80
C VAL A 56 -0.97 -19.34 0.63
N ASN A 57 -1.62 -19.97 1.61
CA ASN A 57 -1.48 -19.64 3.04
C ASN A 57 -1.84 -18.18 3.40
N GLN A 58 -2.61 -17.49 2.55
CA GLN A 58 -3.23 -16.17 2.80
C GLN A 58 -2.25 -15.11 3.34
N CYS A 59 -1.01 -15.12 2.87
CA CYS A 59 0.04 -14.23 3.32
C CYS A 59 0.19 -13.05 2.35
N ASN A 60 -0.33 -11.89 2.74
CA ASN A 60 -0.05 -10.63 2.06
C ASN A 60 1.34 -10.11 2.47
N CYS A 61 2.40 -10.80 2.04
CA CYS A 61 3.72 -10.72 2.66
C CYS A 61 4.87 -10.50 1.66
N PRO A 62 5.94 -9.77 2.02
CA PRO A 62 6.03 -8.95 3.23
C PRO A 62 5.19 -7.66 3.09
N LEU A 63 4.38 -7.34 4.10
CA LEU A 63 3.66 -6.07 4.20
C LEU A 63 4.29 -5.24 5.31
N THR A 64 4.76 -4.05 4.96
CA THR A 64 5.29 -3.07 5.90
C THR A 64 4.57 -1.76 5.67
N GLU A 65 3.75 -1.39 6.63
CA GLU A 65 3.01 -0.14 6.62
C GLU A 65 3.28 0.65 7.90
N GLN A 66 3.47 1.95 7.74
CA GLN A 66 3.58 2.87 8.86
C GLN A 66 2.80 4.14 8.54
N GLU A 67 1.77 4.39 9.32
CA GLU A 67 1.01 5.63 9.26
C GLU A 67 1.10 6.36 10.58
N HIS A 68 1.25 7.69 10.54
CA HIS A 68 1.07 8.49 11.73
C HIS A 68 0.55 9.87 11.41
N GLN A 69 -0.24 10.40 12.34
CA GLN A 69 -0.82 11.73 12.24
C GLN A 69 -0.53 12.51 13.51
N TYR A 70 0.09 13.67 13.33
CA TYR A 70 0.15 14.73 14.34
C TYR A 70 -1.06 15.64 14.14
N GLN A 71 -1.75 15.97 15.23
CA GLN A 71 -2.96 16.76 15.18
C GLN A 71 -2.96 17.78 16.31
N PHE A 72 -3.18 19.04 15.97
CA PHE A 72 -3.41 20.11 16.91
C PHE A 72 -4.82 20.66 16.70
N VAL A 73 -5.66 20.56 17.72
CA VAL A 73 -7.05 21.03 17.68
C VAL A 73 -7.25 22.12 18.70
N ASN A 74 -7.90 23.19 18.28
CA ASN A 74 -8.37 24.23 19.16
C ASN A 74 -9.83 24.57 18.86
N ASN A 75 -10.60 24.75 19.93
CA ASN A 75 -11.97 25.23 19.87
C ASN A 75 -12.15 26.32 20.91
N TRP A 76 -12.63 27.48 20.48
CA TRP A 76 -12.97 28.60 21.34
C TRP A 76 -14.47 28.86 21.30
N THR A 77 -15.02 29.22 22.45
CA THR A 77 -16.39 29.71 22.56
C THR A 77 -16.36 31.04 23.30
N LYS A 78 -16.98 32.06 22.71
CA LYS A 78 -17.10 33.39 23.31
C LYS A 78 -18.57 33.78 23.38
N LEU A 79 -19.03 34.01 24.60
CA LEU A 79 -20.34 34.57 24.90
C LEU A 79 -20.18 36.09 25.03
N SER A 80 -20.88 36.85 24.20
CA SER A 80 -20.78 38.31 24.22
C SER A 80 -22.13 38.93 23.87
N GLY A 81 -22.82 39.46 24.89
CA GLY A 81 -24.14 40.06 24.73
C GLY A 81 -25.15 39.08 24.14
N LYS A 82 -25.64 39.37 22.93
CA LYS A 82 -26.62 38.54 22.21
C LYS A 82 -25.99 37.39 21.41
N HIS A 83 -24.66 37.31 21.37
CA HIS A 83 -23.90 36.39 20.53
C HIS A 83 -23.31 35.22 21.31
N THR A 84 -23.39 34.05 20.72
CA THR A 84 -22.66 32.85 21.13
C THR A 84 -21.80 32.42 19.94
N MET A 85 -20.56 32.89 19.94
CA MET A 85 -19.61 32.62 18.87
C MET A 85 -18.81 31.36 19.20
N LYS A 86 -18.65 30.46 18.22
CA LYS A 86 -17.72 29.34 18.28
C LYS A 86 -16.81 29.38 17.07
N PHE A 87 -15.53 29.20 17.28
CA PHE A 87 -14.56 29.16 16.19
C PHE A 87 -13.41 28.25 16.59
N GLY A 88 -12.75 27.66 15.60
CA GLY A 88 -11.70 26.71 15.88
C GLY A 88 -10.90 26.34 14.66
N ALA A 89 -9.80 25.67 14.93
CA ALA A 89 -8.87 25.17 13.93
C ALA A 89 -8.45 23.73 14.28
N ASP A 90 -8.30 22.91 13.26
CA ASP A 90 -7.70 21.58 13.35
C ASP A 90 -6.61 21.49 12.28
N VAL A 91 -5.37 21.35 12.73
CA VAL A 91 -4.19 21.24 11.88
C VAL A 91 -3.65 19.84 12.02
N ARG A 92 -3.60 19.11 10.90
CA ARG A 92 -3.11 17.74 10.83
C ARG A 92 -1.90 17.65 9.93
N TYR A 93 -0.94 16.83 10.34
CA TYR A 93 0.20 16.43 9.52
C TYR A 93 0.21 14.92 9.46
N ALA A 94 -0.13 14.37 8.30
CA ALA A 94 -0.15 12.94 8.03
C ALA A 94 1.20 12.48 7.44
N TYR A 95 1.57 11.25 7.77
CA TYR A 95 2.67 10.50 7.21
C TYR A 95 2.13 9.13 6.80
N ASN A 96 2.48 8.68 5.60
CA ASN A 96 2.17 7.34 5.11
C ASN A 96 3.43 6.70 4.47
N LEU A 97 3.80 5.52 4.96
CA LEU A 97 4.74 4.62 4.30
C LEU A 97 4.01 3.31 4.06
N ARG A 98 4.02 2.83 2.83
CA ARG A 98 3.45 1.55 2.45
C ARG A 98 4.38 0.86 1.46
N ILE A 99 4.92 -0.27 1.88
CA ILE A 99 5.67 -1.16 1.00
C ILE A 99 4.67 -2.17 0.42
N PRO A 100 4.46 -2.19 -0.91
CA PRO A 100 3.49 -3.10 -1.51
C PRO A 100 3.90 -4.57 -1.35
N SER A 101 2.86 -5.40 -1.26
CA SER A 101 2.92 -6.84 -0.99
C SER A 101 2.07 -7.65 -1.98
N ASP A 102 1.76 -7.07 -3.16
CA ASP A 102 0.83 -7.63 -4.16
C ASP A 102 1.22 -9.04 -4.61
N SER A 103 2.48 -9.20 -5.03
CA SER A 103 3.08 -10.51 -5.31
C SER A 103 4.17 -10.82 -4.30
N HIS A 104 4.37 -12.10 -4.00
CA HIS A 104 5.34 -12.49 -3.00
C HIS A 104 6.73 -12.23 -3.55
N ARG A 105 7.56 -11.51 -2.79
CA ARG A 105 8.88 -11.06 -3.27
C ARG A 105 9.87 -12.21 -3.45
N ALA A 106 9.73 -13.31 -2.71
CA ALA A 106 10.50 -14.53 -2.94
C ALA A 106 10.10 -15.27 -4.22
N GLY A 107 8.90 -14.98 -4.76
CA GLY A 107 8.36 -15.57 -5.97
C GLY A 107 7.00 -16.24 -5.75
N GLN A 108 6.22 -16.31 -6.83
CA GLN A 108 5.07 -17.18 -6.97
C GLN A 108 5.26 -17.96 -8.28
N LEU A 109 5.21 -19.29 -8.17
CA LEU A 109 5.46 -20.23 -9.26
C LEU A 109 4.20 -21.04 -9.50
N ASP A 110 3.65 -20.94 -10.70
CA ASP A 110 2.53 -21.78 -11.13
C ASP A 110 3.03 -22.86 -12.08
N PHE A 111 2.41 -24.04 -11.96
CA PHE A 111 2.62 -25.19 -12.82
C PHE A 111 1.27 -25.62 -13.36
N ASN A 112 0.93 -25.10 -14.53
CA ASN A 112 -0.29 -25.38 -15.26
C ASN A 112 -0.19 -26.71 -16.02
N ASN A 113 -1.35 -27.30 -16.33
CA ASN A 113 -1.44 -28.57 -17.05
C ASN A 113 -0.98 -28.46 -18.52
N ASP A 114 -1.03 -27.26 -19.10
CA ASP A 114 -0.70 -26.97 -20.49
C ASP A 114 0.78 -27.17 -20.82
N VAL A 115 1.67 -27.09 -19.84
CA VAL A 115 3.12 -27.34 -20.01
C VAL A 115 3.40 -28.74 -20.53
N THR A 116 2.63 -29.74 -20.06
CA THR A 116 2.83 -31.16 -20.41
C THR A 116 1.69 -31.73 -21.24
N GLN A 117 0.86 -30.87 -21.84
CA GLN A 117 -0.27 -31.30 -22.66
C GLN A 117 0.18 -31.92 -23.98
N GLY A 118 -0.66 -32.79 -24.54
CA GLY A 118 -0.40 -33.37 -25.86
C GLY A 118 -0.61 -32.37 -27.00
N PRO A 119 -0.22 -32.71 -28.24
CA PRO A 119 -0.32 -31.82 -29.40
C PRO A 119 -1.72 -31.29 -29.73
N ALA A 120 -2.77 -31.95 -29.23
CA ALA A 120 -4.16 -31.55 -29.40
C ALA A 120 -4.65 -30.54 -28.34
N GLY A 121 -3.78 -30.05 -27.45
CA GLY A 121 -4.17 -29.13 -26.37
C GLY A 121 -5.00 -29.80 -25.27
N ALA A 122 -4.79 -31.10 -25.07
CA ALA A 122 -5.54 -31.91 -24.11
C ALA A 122 -4.60 -32.78 -23.27
N GLY A 123 -5.01 -33.03 -22.02
CA GLY A 123 -4.20 -33.75 -21.04
C GLY A 123 -3.14 -32.86 -20.40
N GLY A 124 -2.07 -33.49 -19.92
CA GLY A 124 -1.02 -32.83 -19.14
C GLY A 124 -1.38 -32.71 -17.66
N ALA A 125 -0.36 -32.50 -16.84
CA ALA A 125 -0.48 -32.31 -15.40
C ALA A 125 0.55 -31.29 -14.91
N GLY A 126 0.14 -30.34 -14.09
CA GLY A 126 1.03 -29.38 -13.44
C GLY A 126 2.10 -30.08 -12.62
N LEU A 127 1.76 -31.20 -11.96
CA LEU A 127 2.74 -32.03 -11.26
C LEU A 127 3.86 -32.55 -12.17
N ALA A 128 3.55 -32.91 -13.41
CA ALA A 128 4.58 -33.33 -14.36
C ALA A 128 5.48 -32.15 -14.76
N GLY A 129 4.92 -30.96 -14.97
CA GLY A 129 5.70 -29.73 -15.17
C GLY A 129 6.61 -29.42 -13.99
N PHE A 130 6.11 -29.56 -12.76
CA PHE A 130 6.89 -29.38 -11.53
C PHE A 130 8.07 -30.36 -11.44
N LEU A 131 7.85 -31.65 -11.73
CA LEU A 131 8.92 -32.66 -11.71
C LEU A 131 9.98 -32.45 -12.80
N LEU A 132 9.59 -31.85 -13.92
CA LEU A 132 10.51 -31.44 -14.99
C LEU A 132 11.22 -30.11 -14.69
N GLY A 133 10.76 -29.35 -13.68
CA GLY A 133 11.24 -28.00 -13.40
C GLY A 133 10.74 -26.95 -14.40
N GLU A 134 9.68 -27.26 -15.15
CA GLU A 134 9.09 -26.38 -16.17
C GLU A 134 7.96 -25.54 -15.55
N VAL A 135 8.33 -24.34 -15.11
CA VAL A 135 7.41 -23.35 -14.55
C VAL A 135 6.56 -22.76 -15.67
N SER A 136 5.22 -22.83 -15.55
CA SER A 136 4.33 -22.24 -16.55
C SER A 136 4.22 -20.73 -16.41
N HIS A 137 4.28 -20.24 -15.18
CA HIS A 137 4.20 -18.82 -14.87
C HIS A 137 5.02 -18.49 -13.61
N PHE A 138 5.77 -17.40 -13.68
CA PHE A 138 6.56 -16.88 -12.57
C PHE A 138 6.29 -15.39 -12.41
N GLU A 139 5.93 -15.00 -11.19
CA GLU A 139 5.85 -13.60 -10.82
C GLU A 139 6.55 -13.33 -9.49
N ARG A 140 7.05 -12.10 -9.33
CA ARG A 140 7.50 -11.58 -8.05
C ARG A 140 7.39 -10.08 -8.04
N TYR A 141 7.18 -9.53 -6.84
CA TYR A 141 7.24 -8.10 -6.66
C TYR A 141 8.70 -7.64 -6.46
N VAL A 142 9.14 -6.67 -7.24
CA VAL A 142 10.47 -6.05 -7.11
C VAL A 142 10.29 -4.57 -6.85
N SER A 143 10.84 -4.08 -5.74
CA SER A 143 10.93 -2.64 -5.48
C SER A 143 12.30 -2.31 -4.91
N ASN A 144 12.94 -1.32 -5.53
CA ASN A 144 14.25 -0.80 -5.16
C ASN A 144 14.18 0.21 -4.00
N SER A 145 12.97 0.64 -3.63
CA SER A 145 12.72 1.66 -2.60
C SER A 145 11.72 1.16 -1.58
N THR A 146 12.19 0.96 -0.35
CA THR A 146 11.43 0.39 0.77
C THR A 146 11.24 1.39 1.91
N ASN A 147 11.69 2.61 1.69
CA ASN A 147 11.56 3.75 2.58
C ASN A 147 10.89 4.94 1.88
N ALA A 148 10.20 4.72 0.75
CA ALA A 148 9.33 5.72 0.14
C ALA A 148 8.18 6.04 1.10
N TYR A 149 8.01 7.32 1.43
CA TYR A 149 6.93 7.78 2.27
C TYR A 149 6.46 9.16 1.84
N GLU A 150 5.20 9.43 2.13
CA GLU A 150 4.49 10.64 1.77
C GLU A 150 4.06 11.37 3.03
N THR A 151 3.98 12.69 2.92
CA THR A 151 3.47 13.54 4.00
C THR A 151 2.40 14.48 3.48
N GLN A 152 1.39 14.74 4.30
CA GLN A 152 0.29 15.63 3.92
C GLN A 152 -0.15 16.54 5.07
N PRO A 153 0.06 17.86 4.93
CA PRO A 153 -0.57 18.84 5.80
C PRO A 153 -2.04 19.08 5.40
N ARG A 154 -2.95 18.99 6.36
CA ARG A 154 -4.38 19.23 6.22
C ARG A 154 -4.82 20.28 7.24
N LEU A 155 -5.55 21.31 6.79
CA LEU A 155 -5.95 22.45 7.60
C LEU A 155 -7.47 22.59 7.58
N PHE A 156 -8.07 22.69 8.75
CA PHE A 156 -9.52 22.81 8.89
C PHE A 156 -9.82 24.00 9.79
N PHE A 157 -10.68 24.90 9.32
CA PHE A 157 -11.08 26.09 10.05
C PHE A 157 -12.60 26.19 10.06
N TYR A 158 -13.16 26.69 11.16
CA TYR A 158 -14.57 27.04 11.18
C TYR A 158 -14.84 28.24 12.09
N GLY A 159 -15.92 28.94 11.79
CA GLY A 159 -16.50 29.98 12.62
C GLY A 159 -18.01 29.95 12.50
N GLN A 160 -18.71 30.01 13.63
CA GLN A 160 -20.15 30.08 13.69
C GLN A 160 -20.59 31.04 14.80
N ASP A 161 -21.75 31.65 14.60
CA ASP A 161 -22.37 32.54 15.57
C ASP A 161 -23.86 32.24 15.69
N THR A 162 -24.31 32.15 16.93
CA THR A 162 -25.72 32.09 17.30
C THR A 162 -26.08 33.44 17.93
N ILE A 163 -26.88 34.24 17.21
CA ILE A 163 -27.29 35.56 17.65
C ILE A 163 -28.78 35.61 17.97
N ARG A 164 -29.13 36.03 19.19
CA ARG A 164 -30.52 36.29 19.59
C ARG A 164 -30.89 37.74 19.29
N LEU A 165 -31.29 38.03 18.05
CA LEU A 165 -31.65 39.38 17.61
C LEU A 165 -32.78 39.99 18.45
N THR A 166 -33.85 39.22 18.67
CA THR A 166 -35.02 39.57 19.50
C THR A 166 -35.37 38.42 20.45
N PRO A 167 -36.25 38.62 21.45
CA PRO A 167 -36.68 37.52 22.32
C PRO A 167 -37.31 36.33 21.59
N LYS A 168 -37.78 36.53 20.35
CA LYS A 168 -38.47 35.56 19.50
C LYS A 168 -37.69 35.15 18.24
N LEU A 169 -36.52 35.73 17.98
CA LEU A 169 -35.73 35.43 16.78
C LEU A 169 -34.26 35.19 17.13
N THR A 170 -33.79 33.99 16.77
CA THR A 170 -32.39 33.58 16.87
C THR A 170 -31.91 33.16 15.48
N ILE A 171 -30.76 33.66 15.06
CA ILE A 171 -30.10 33.26 13.81
C ILE A 171 -28.85 32.46 14.16
N ASN A 172 -28.64 31.36 13.43
CA ASN A 172 -27.42 30.57 13.46
C ASN A 172 -26.78 30.66 12.08
N ALA A 173 -25.56 31.18 12.01
CA ALA A 173 -24.79 31.25 10.78
C ALA A 173 -23.39 30.72 11.04
N GLY A 174 -22.81 30.02 10.06
CA GLY A 174 -21.46 29.51 10.17
C GLY A 174 -20.84 29.22 8.83
N LEU A 175 -19.50 29.23 8.82
CA LEU A 175 -18.66 28.91 7.68
C LEU A 175 -17.60 27.91 8.12
N ARG A 176 -17.29 26.97 7.23
CA ARG A 176 -16.20 26.01 7.39
C ARG A 176 -15.35 26.01 6.14
N TRP A 177 -14.03 25.96 6.33
CA TRP A 177 -13.05 25.85 5.26
C TRP A 177 -12.10 24.69 5.55
N GLU A 178 -11.96 23.81 4.58
CA GLU A 178 -11.00 22.70 4.60
C GLU A 178 -9.96 22.89 3.48
N ILE A 179 -8.70 22.69 3.80
CA ILE A 179 -7.58 22.78 2.87
C ILE A 179 -6.77 21.49 2.97
N TYR A 180 -6.79 20.71 1.91
CA TYR A 180 -5.93 19.55 1.72
C TYR A 180 -4.81 19.97 0.79
N ARG A 181 -3.57 20.03 1.30
CA ARG A 181 -2.42 20.27 0.43
C ARG A 181 -2.04 18.98 -0.30
N PRO A 182 -1.41 19.06 -1.47
CA PRO A 182 -0.88 17.88 -2.15
C PRO A 182 0.04 17.08 -1.23
N GLU A 183 0.03 15.76 -1.41
CA GLU A 183 0.98 14.88 -0.77
C GLU A 183 2.40 15.21 -1.24
N SER A 184 3.37 15.10 -0.34
CA SER A 184 4.76 15.41 -0.64
C SER A 184 5.61 14.17 -0.42
N ALA A 185 6.40 13.81 -1.42
CA ALA A 185 7.42 12.80 -1.29
C ALA A 185 8.48 13.27 -0.30
N ALA A 186 9.02 12.32 0.47
CA ALA A 186 10.05 12.59 1.47
C ALA A 186 11.38 13.12 0.92
N ARG A 187 11.71 12.74 -0.31
CA ARG A 187 13.02 12.91 -0.94
C ARG A 187 12.93 12.69 -2.45
N THR A 188 14.01 13.02 -3.16
CA THR A 188 14.22 12.63 -4.56
C THR A 188 14.09 11.11 -4.72
N ASP A 189 13.44 10.67 -5.79
CA ASP A 189 13.09 9.27 -6.07
C ASP A 189 12.19 8.60 -5.02
N GLY A 190 11.59 9.40 -4.13
CA GLY A 190 10.76 8.92 -3.02
C GLY A 190 9.28 8.73 -3.36
N GLY A 191 8.87 9.07 -4.59
CA GLY A 191 7.48 9.03 -5.04
C GLY A 191 7.34 9.62 -6.44
N GLY A 192 6.12 9.69 -6.94
CA GLY A 192 5.83 10.27 -8.26
C GLY A 192 4.33 10.40 -8.52
N TRP A 193 3.98 11.18 -9.53
CA TRP A 193 2.60 11.43 -9.91
C TRP A 193 2.47 11.59 -11.42
N VAL A 194 1.29 11.28 -11.93
CA VAL A 194 0.97 11.45 -13.35
C VAL A 194 0.82 12.94 -13.67
N ASP A 195 1.50 13.41 -14.71
CA ASP A 195 1.18 14.66 -15.37
C ASP A 195 -0.07 14.46 -16.23
N LEU A 196 -1.18 15.11 -15.88
CA LEU A 196 -2.43 14.97 -16.61
C LEU A 196 -2.40 15.59 -18.00
N THR A 197 -1.43 16.46 -18.29
CA THR A 197 -1.29 17.09 -19.60
C THR A 197 -0.54 16.20 -20.58
N THR A 198 0.55 15.56 -20.13
CA THR A 198 1.38 14.69 -20.99
C THR A 198 1.07 13.20 -20.85
N GLY A 199 0.40 12.80 -19.76
CA GLY A 199 0.18 11.40 -19.39
C GLY A 199 1.42 10.71 -18.79
N GLU A 200 2.53 11.42 -18.61
CA GLU A 200 3.79 10.85 -18.14
C GLU A 200 3.87 10.79 -16.61
N MET A 201 4.56 9.79 -16.08
CA MET A 201 4.89 9.72 -14.66
C MET A 201 6.06 10.65 -14.34
N ARG A 202 5.82 11.68 -13.53
CA ARG A 202 6.85 12.54 -12.97
C ARG A 202 7.41 11.91 -11.70
N ILE A 203 8.72 11.90 -11.57
CA ILE A 203 9.42 11.39 -10.39
C ILE A 203 9.75 12.58 -9.49
N ALA A 204 9.40 12.48 -8.21
CA ALA A 204 9.61 13.56 -7.26
C ALA A 204 11.11 13.90 -7.14
N GLY A 205 11.45 15.18 -7.26
CA GLY A 205 12.84 15.66 -7.12
C GLY A 205 13.73 15.44 -8.35
N GLU A 206 13.24 14.79 -9.40
CA GLU A 206 13.95 14.58 -10.65
C GLU A 206 13.55 15.60 -11.71
N THR A 207 14.45 15.92 -12.65
CA THR A 207 14.17 16.77 -13.83
C THR A 207 13.43 18.09 -13.56
N GLY A 208 13.62 18.70 -12.37
CA GLY A 208 12.98 19.96 -11.97
C GLY A 208 11.58 19.81 -11.36
N VAL A 209 11.14 18.60 -11.05
CA VAL A 209 9.88 18.28 -10.37
C VAL A 209 10.04 18.53 -8.86
N ASP A 210 9.14 19.32 -8.25
CA ASP A 210 9.10 19.54 -6.78
C ASP A 210 8.85 18.20 -6.05
N LEU A 211 9.08 18.15 -4.74
CA LEU A 211 8.70 17.00 -3.91
C LEU A 211 7.21 16.98 -3.59
N ARG A 212 6.55 18.13 -3.66
CA ARG A 212 5.10 18.30 -3.53
C ARG A 212 4.43 17.87 -4.82
N GLY A 213 3.44 16.99 -4.68
CA GLY A 213 2.52 16.63 -5.74
C GLY A 213 1.82 17.86 -6.32
N ASN A 214 1.30 17.71 -7.54
CA ASN A 214 0.51 18.73 -8.22
C ASN A 214 -0.82 18.99 -7.51
#